data_AF-A0A2S5TIR6-F1
#
_entry.id   AF-A0A2S5TIR6-F1
#
_cell.length_a   1.000
_cell.length_b   1.000
_cell.length_c   1.000
_cell.angle_alpha   90.00
_cell.angle_beta   90.00
_cell.angle_gamma   90.00
#
_symmetry.space_group_name_H-M   'P 1'
#
loop_
_entity.id
_entity.type
_entity.pdbx_description
1 polymer ?
#
loop_
_entity_poly.entity_id
_entity_poly.type
_entity_poly.pdbx_seq_one_letter_code
_entity_poly.pdbx_strand_id
1 'polypeptide(L)'
;MNKGIYRRSLLALAMLAAVPAHAADPYAVPPFPTDYTALNCEIYEQGRESVRQQLDARREANQNKADALTPKMQAEMQAAMASGNYAAIQQYSEMGQGQLSLGETDADCIALGSSNSSSGTSQAIAPPYQAASASFKAKISTAVPGDTSAFQAASPAYLGELNQAVAKTRATALRCNAGYSKRYTAHVSKLKGSMRELIASQADPEVSKLENAEHLWQDAYTICGRVQPELSMAATGGSRSYSGRPRAPGVAGMVDSAKDSAVGKAVDKAFGSLFGR
;
A
#
# COMPACT_ATOMS: atom_id res chain seq x y z
N MET A 1 5.78 -19.62 -49.89
CA MET A 1 4.58 -19.04 -49.24
C MET A 1 4.48 -19.60 -47.82
N ASN A 2 4.90 -18.83 -46.81
CA ASN A 2 5.06 -19.29 -45.42
C ASN A 2 3.82 -18.92 -44.57
N LYS A 3 3.02 -19.91 -44.17
CA LYS A 3 1.87 -19.79 -43.25
C LYS A 3 2.22 -20.23 -41.82
N GLY A 4 3.25 -19.63 -41.22
CA GLY A 4 3.85 -20.16 -39.98
C GLY A 4 4.05 -19.19 -38.80
N ILE A 5 3.67 -17.91 -38.89
CA ILE A 5 4.12 -16.91 -37.89
C ILE A 5 2.98 -16.27 -37.07
N TYR A 6 1.72 -16.36 -37.50
CA TYR A 6 0.61 -15.65 -36.84
C TYR A 6 -0.05 -16.36 -35.64
N ARG A 7 0.42 -17.55 -35.23
CA ARG A 7 -0.20 -18.30 -34.11
C ARG A 7 0.49 -18.14 -32.76
N ARG A 8 1.65 -17.50 -32.68
CA ARG A 8 2.36 -17.30 -31.40
C ARG A 8 2.13 -15.94 -30.73
N SER A 9 1.58 -14.97 -31.45
CA SER A 9 1.32 -13.62 -30.90
C SER A 9 -0.05 -13.44 -30.24
N LEU A 10 -0.96 -14.42 -30.36
CA LEU A 10 -2.29 -14.36 -29.74
C LEU A 10 -2.36 -15.00 -28.35
N LEU A 11 -1.38 -15.82 -27.95
CA LEU A 11 -1.32 -16.39 -26.60
C LEU A 11 -0.75 -15.44 -25.54
N ALA A 12 -0.04 -14.39 -25.93
CA ALA A 12 0.42 -13.35 -25.00
C ALA A 12 -0.68 -12.32 -24.67
N LEU A 13 -1.77 -12.27 -25.44
CA LEU A 13 -2.88 -11.34 -25.22
C LEU A 13 -4.03 -11.94 -24.39
N ALA A 14 -4.01 -13.25 -24.12
CA ALA A 14 -5.10 -13.98 -23.45
C ALA A 14 -4.89 -14.21 -21.94
N MET A 15 -3.72 -13.84 -21.39
CA MET A 15 -3.43 -13.95 -19.94
C MET A 15 -3.89 -12.74 -19.11
N LEU A 16 -4.50 -11.71 -19.72
CA LEU A 16 -5.09 -10.57 -18.99
C LEU A 16 -6.53 -10.82 -18.51
N ALA A 17 -7.11 -11.98 -18.78
CA ALA A 17 -8.50 -12.28 -18.43
C ALA A 17 -8.62 -12.97 -17.06
N ALA A 18 -8.21 -12.28 -16.00
CA ALA A 18 -8.71 -12.45 -14.63
C ALA A 18 -8.12 -11.36 -13.70
N VAL A 19 -8.16 -10.09 -14.11
CA VAL A 19 -7.96 -9.00 -13.15
C VAL A 19 -9.29 -8.88 -12.39
N PRO A 20 -9.34 -9.13 -11.07
CA PRO A 20 -10.57 -8.91 -10.30
C PRO A 20 -11.05 -7.47 -10.48
N ALA A 21 -12.36 -7.24 -10.30
CA ALA A 21 -13.10 -6.02 -10.64
C ALA A 21 -12.67 -4.70 -9.94
N HIS A 22 -11.45 -4.62 -9.41
CA HIS A 22 -10.78 -3.38 -8.97
C HIS A 22 -10.10 -2.62 -10.14
N ALA A 23 -10.36 -3.00 -11.39
CA ALA A 23 -9.60 -2.58 -12.57
C ALA A 23 -9.85 -1.14 -13.10
N ALA A 24 -10.71 -0.31 -12.47
CA ALA A 24 -10.99 1.04 -12.98
C ALA A 24 -10.21 2.14 -12.24
N ASP A 25 -10.04 2.03 -10.92
CA ASP A 25 -9.35 3.02 -10.10
C ASP A 25 -8.57 2.33 -8.97
N PRO A 26 -7.22 2.29 -9.02
CA PRO A 26 -6.42 1.65 -7.98
C PRO A 26 -6.51 2.40 -6.63
N TYR A 27 -7.02 3.64 -6.61
CA TYR A 27 -7.25 4.40 -5.39
C TYR A 27 -8.61 4.13 -4.72
N ALA A 28 -9.43 3.24 -5.27
CA ALA A 28 -10.78 2.96 -4.78
C ALA A 28 -10.77 2.07 -3.52
N VAL A 29 -10.19 2.58 -2.44
CA VAL A 29 -10.25 1.93 -1.11
C VAL A 29 -11.68 2.01 -0.57
N PRO A 30 -12.29 0.87 -0.17
CA PRO A 30 -13.64 0.87 0.39
C PRO A 30 -13.66 1.57 1.76
N PRO A 31 -14.72 2.32 2.08
CA PRO A 31 -14.83 2.94 3.39
C PRO A 31 -14.92 1.87 4.48
N PHE A 32 -14.39 2.18 5.67
CA PHE A 32 -14.70 1.43 6.88
C PHE A 32 -16.22 1.48 7.12
N PRO A 33 -16.86 0.35 7.49
CA PRO A 33 -18.28 0.31 7.79
C PRO A 33 -18.61 1.20 8.98
N THR A 34 -19.84 1.70 9.03
CA THR A 34 -20.32 2.50 10.18
C THR A 34 -20.56 1.62 11.42
N ASP A 35 -20.85 0.34 11.19
CA ASP A 35 -20.94 -0.69 12.22
C ASP A 35 -19.59 -1.41 12.34
N TYR A 36 -19.00 -1.34 13.54
CA TYR A 36 -17.69 -1.94 13.80
C TYR A 36 -17.70 -3.47 13.72
N THR A 37 -18.85 -4.12 13.90
CA THR A 37 -18.96 -5.59 13.81
C THR A 37 -18.81 -6.09 12.36
N ALA A 38 -19.02 -5.21 11.39
CA ALA A 38 -18.82 -5.47 9.97
C ALA A 38 -17.39 -5.18 9.49
N LEU A 39 -16.47 -4.74 10.36
CA LEU A 39 -15.08 -4.50 9.99
C LEU A 39 -14.41 -5.80 9.54
N ASN A 40 -14.08 -5.87 8.25
CA ASN A 40 -13.29 -6.95 7.68
C ASN A 40 -11.99 -6.37 7.11
N CYS A 41 -10.85 -6.75 7.68
CA CYS A 41 -9.56 -6.26 7.23
C CYS A 41 -9.00 -6.96 5.99
N GLU A 42 -9.52 -8.15 5.65
CA GLU A 42 -9.08 -8.94 4.50
C GLU A 42 -9.34 -8.20 3.17
N ILE A 43 -10.41 -7.39 3.10
CA ILE A 43 -10.72 -6.62 1.88
C ILE A 43 -9.62 -5.62 1.55
N TYR A 44 -8.97 -5.05 2.58
CA TYR A 44 -7.88 -4.09 2.41
C TYR A 44 -6.58 -4.78 2.04
N GLU A 45 -6.34 -5.98 2.58
CA GLU A 45 -5.21 -6.81 2.22
C GLU A 45 -5.30 -7.27 0.76
N GLN A 46 -6.46 -7.80 0.35
CA GLN A 46 -6.71 -8.24 -1.02
C GLN A 46 -6.55 -7.09 -2.02
N GLY A 47 -7.06 -5.90 -1.70
CA GLY A 47 -6.87 -4.72 -2.54
C GLY A 47 -5.41 -4.29 -2.64
N ARG A 48 -4.67 -4.27 -1.51
CA ARG A 48 -3.22 -4.00 -1.49
C ARG A 48 -2.48 -5.00 -2.38
N GLU A 49 -2.74 -6.29 -2.22
CA GLU A 49 -2.11 -7.34 -3.02
C GLU A 49 -2.43 -7.21 -4.50
N SER A 50 -3.67 -6.88 -4.86
CA SER A 50 -4.06 -6.64 -6.25
C SER A 50 -3.30 -5.45 -6.87
N VAL A 51 -3.14 -4.34 -6.14
CA VAL A 51 -2.34 -3.19 -6.61
C VAL A 51 -0.86 -3.57 -6.71
N ARG A 52 -0.33 -4.31 -5.74
CA ARG A 52 1.06 -4.76 -5.75
C ARG A 52 1.38 -5.68 -6.93
N GLN A 53 0.48 -6.62 -7.26
CA GLN A 53 0.62 -7.46 -8.45
C GLN A 53 0.65 -6.63 -9.74
N GLN A 54 -0.19 -5.59 -9.84
CA GLN A 54 -0.16 -4.67 -10.98
C GLN A 54 1.16 -3.89 -11.04
N LEU A 55 1.67 -3.44 -9.89
CA LEU A 55 2.94 -2.73 -9.78
C LEU A 55 4.11 -3.60 -10.22
N ASP A 56 4.19 -4.83 -9.72
CA ASP A 56 5.26 -5.78 -10.05
C ASP A 56 5.23 -6.14 -11.55
N ALA A 57 4.05 -6.43 -12.11
CA ALA A 57 3.90 -6.70 -13.54
C ALA A 57 4.30 -5.48 -14.40
N ARG A 58 4.00 -4.26 -13.95
CA ARG A 58 4.37 -3.04 -14.67
C ARG A 58 5.87 -2.78 -14.60
N ARG A 59 6.50 -2.99 -13.45
CA ARG A 59 7.95 -2.89 -13.26
C ARG A 59 8.69 -3.92 -14.12
N GLU A 60 8.22 -5.15 -14.17
CA GLU A 60 8.80 -6.20 -15.04
C GLU A 60 8.68 -5.82 -16.52
N ALA A 61 7.50 -5.38 -16.97
CA ALA A 61 7.31 -4.93 -18.35
C ALA A 61 8.23 -3.75 -18.71
N ASN A 62 8.47 -2.84 -17.77
CA ASN A 62 9.35 -1.70 -17.94
C ASN A 62 10.83 -2.11 -17.95
N GLN A 63 11.24 -3.03 -17.09
CA GLN A 63 12.59 -3.59 -17.09
C GLN A 63 12.90 -4.28 -18.42
N ASN A 64 11.99 -5.13 -18.90
CA ASN A 64 12.15 -5.82 -20.20
C ASN A 64 12.29 -4.84 -21.37
N LYS A 65 11.56 -3.71 -21.34
CA LYS A 65 11.73 -2.63 -22.32
C LYS A 65 13.08 -1.94 -22.17
N ALA A 66 13.48 -1.60 -20.94
CA ALA A 66 14.75 -0.94 -20.67
C ALA A 66 15.94 -1.78 -21.15
N ASP A 67 15.91 -3.10 -20.91
CA ASP A 67 16.95 -4.04 -21.34
C ASP A 67 17.06 -4.09 -22.87
N ALA A 68 15.94 -4.03 -23.59
CA ALA A 68 15.92 -3.99 -25.05
C ALA A 68 16.34 -2.64 -25.65
N LEU A 69 16.12 -1.54 -24.91
CA LEU A 69 16.40 -0.17 -25.36
C LEU A 69 17.81 0.29 -25.04
N THR A 70 18.40 -0.18 -23.95
CA THR A 70 19.77 0.15 -23.53
C THR A 70 20.81 -0.03 -24.65
N PRO A 71 20.90 -1.18 -25.35
CA PRO A 71 21.88 -1.33 -26.44
C PRO A 71 21.58 -0.42 -27.65
N LYS A 72 20.31 -0.12 -27.93
CA LYS A 72 19.93 0.81 -29.01
C LYS A 72 20.37 2.23 -28.69
N MET A 73 20.16 2.67 -27.45
CA MET A 73 20.62 3.96 -26.96
C MET A 73 22.14 4.09 -27.04
N GLN A 74 22.87 3.05 -26.63
CA GLN A 74 24.34 3.02 -26.76
C GLN A 74 24.79 3.13 -28.23
N ALA A 75 24.13 2.42 -29.15
CA ALA A 75 24.42 2.52 -30.58
C ALA A 75 24.12 3.91 -31.16
N GLU A 76 22.99 4.52 -30.78
CA GLU A 76 22.64 5.89 -31.19
C GLU A 76 23.65 6.93 -30.67
N MET A 77 24.12 6.76 -29.42
CA MET A 77 25.16 7.61 -28.85
C MET A 77 26.49 7.47 -29.60
N GLN A 78 26.92 6.25 -29.94
CA GLN A 78 28.13 6.01 -30.72
C GLN A 78 28.04 6.61 -32.13
N ALA A 79 26.90 6.48 -32.80
CA ALA A 79 26.66 7.09 -34.10
C ALA A 79 26.68 8.63 -34.03
N ALA A 80 26.13 9.23 -32.96
CA ALA A 80 26.19 10.67 -32.72
C ALA A 80 27.64 11.16 -32.53
N MET A 81 28.46 10.40 -31.78
CA MET A 81 29.90 10.69 -31.63
C MET A 81 30.65 10.63 -32.96
N ALA A 82 30.42 9.58 -33.76
CA ALA A 82 31.07 9.41 -35.06
C ALA A 82 30.69 10.49 -36.09
N SER A 83 29.46 11.03 -35.99
CA SER A 83 28.96 12.10 -36.88
C SER A 83 29.27 13.52 -36.39
N GLY A 84 29.88 13.68 -35.21
CA GLY A 84 30.12 15.00 -34.62
C GLY A 84 28.84 15.75 -34.22
N ASN A 85 27.73 15.04 -33.98
CA ASN A 85 26.48 15.67 -33.55
C ASN A 85 26.53 16.04 -32.06
N TYR A 86 27.19 17.16 -31.76
CA TYR A 86 27.39 17.66 -30.40
C TYR A 86 26.09 17.85 -29.60
N ALA A 87 24.99 18.24 -30.25
CA ALA A 87 23.70 18.42 -29.58
C ALA A 87 23.13 17.10 -29.06
N ALA A 88 23.24 16.01 -29.83
CA ALA A 88 22.82 14.69 -29.37
C ALA A 88 23.74 14.16 -28.26
N ILE A 89 25.06 14.35 -28.39
CA ILE A 89 26.04 13.93 -27.38
C ILE A 89 25.80 14.63 -26.03
N GLN A 90 25.53 15.94 -26.06
CA GLN A 90 25.22 16.71 -24.86
C GLN A 90 23.95 16.20 -24.19
N GLN A 91 22.91 15.89 -24.96
CA GLN A 91 21.64 15.36 -24.44
C GLN A 91 21.83 14.00 -23.73
N TYR A 92 22.71 13.13 -24.25
CA TYR A 92 23.06 11.86 -23.58
C TYR A 92 23.89 12.07 -22.30
N SER A 93 24.80 13.05 -22.29
CA SER A 93 25.64 13.38 -21.14
C SER A 93 24.83 13.96 -19.96
N GLU A 94 23.92 14.90 -20.24
CA GLU A 94 23.05 15.52 -19.23
C GLU A 94 22.15 14.48 -18.53
N MET A 95 21.75 13.44 -19.25
CA MET A 95 20.95 12.34 -18.73
C MET A 95 21.79 11.40 -17.84
N GLY A 96 23.03 11.10 -18.22
CA GLY A 96 23.96 10.28 -17.42
C GLY A 96 24.37 10.91 -16.09
N GLN A 97 24.29 12.24 -15.97
CA GLN A 97 24.55 12.97 -14.72
C GLN A 97 23.33 13.07 -13.78
N GLY A 98 22.23 12.35 -14.07
CA GLY A 98 21.11 12.22 -13.13
C GLY A 98 20.09 13.36 -13.19
N GLN A 99 20.03 14.16 -14.27
CA GLN A 99 19.02 15.22 -14.43
C GLN A 99 17.59 14.73 -14.76
N LEU A 100 17.23 13.51 -14.36
CA LEU A 100 15.82 13.16 -14.19
C LEU A 100 15.35 13.70 -12.84
N SER A 101 15.36 15.03 -12.63
CA SER A 101 14.77 15.62 -11.41
C SER A 101 13.23 15.60 -11.49
N LEU A 102 12.67 14.41 -11.63
CA LEU A 102 11.25 14.13 -11.38
C LEU A 102 10.94 14.06 -9.88
N GLY A 103 11.96 14.32 -9.04
CA GLY A 103 11.88 14.35 -7.59
C GLY A 103 10.68 15.15 -7.11
N GLU A 104 10.03 14.61 -6.09
CA GLU A 104 8.90 15.26 -5.45
C GLU A 104 9.41 16.35 -4.50
N THR A 105 8.80 17.53 -4.58
CA THR A 105 9.12 18.67 -3.70
C THR A 105 7.94 19.04 -2.81
N ASP A 106 6.75 18.53 -3.13
CA ASP A 106 5.56 18.73 -2.32
C ASP A 106 5.62 17.89 -1.04
N ALA A 107 5.55 18.55 0.12
CA ALA A 107 5.70 17.90 1.42
C ALA A 107 4.64 16.82 1.67
N ASP A 108 3.40 17.02 1.21
CA ASP A 108 2.33 16.03 1.41
C ASP A 108 2.55 14.79 0.53
N CYS A 109 3.12 14.97 -0.67
CA CYS A 109 3.47 13.86 -1.55
C CYS A 109 4.68 13.07 -1.03
N ILE A 110 5.67 13.75 -0.44
CA ILE A 110 6.79 13.11 0.25
C ILE A 110 6.29 12.32 1.47
N ALA A 111 5.36 12.89 2.23
CA ALA A 111 4.76 12.26 3.41
C ALA A 111 3.94 11.01 3.06
N LEU A 112 3.36 10.93 1.86
CA LEU A 112 2.62 9.75 1.38
C LEU A 112 3.56 8.54 1.17
N GLY A 113 4.72 8.76 0.55
CA GLY A 113 5.72 7.71 0.30
C GLY A 113 6.58 7.35 1.52
N SER A 114 6.46 8.10 2.61
CA SER A 114 7.26 7.92 3.82
C SER A 114 6.45 7.24 4.93
N SER A 115 7.01 6.20 5.55
CA SER A 115 6.37 5.52 6.66
C SER A 115 6.55 6.28 7.98
N ASN A 116 5.55 6.20 8.84
CA ASN A 116 5.62 6.60 10.24
C ASN A 116 5.84 5.34 11.09
N SER A 117 6.99 5.25 11.75
CA SER A 117 7.37 4.09 12.55
C SER A 117 6.46 3.83 13.77
N SER A 118 5.77 4.86 14.27
CA SER A 118 4.90 4.75 15.45
C SER A 118 3.53 4.14 15.11
N SER A 119 2.94 4.51 13.96
CA SER A 119 1.62 4.03 13.53
C SER A 119 1.69 2.91 12.49
N GLY A 120 2.81 2.74 11.78
CA GLY A 120 2.92 1.77 10.67
C GLY A 120 2.11 2.19 9.42
N THR A 121 1.69 3.45 9.38
CA THR A 121 1.00 4.10 8.26
C THR A 121 1.94 5.11 7.59
N SER A 122 1.57 5.66 6.45
CA SER A 122 2.22 6.82 5.85
C SER A 122 2.20 8.02 6.80
N GLN A 123 3.16 8.91 6.64
CA GLN A 123 3.20 10.19 7.36
C GLN A 123 2.03 11.10 6.96
N ALA A 124 1.46 10.92 5.77
CA ALA A 124 0.29 11.66 5.31
C ALA A 124 -0.97 11.38 6.14
N ILE A 125 -1.21 10.12 6.53
CA ILE A 125 -2.41 9.74 7.31
C ILE A 125 -2.16 9.63 8.82
N ALA A 126 -0.91 9.52 9.25
CA ALA A 126 -0.59 9.31 10.67
C ALA A 126 -1.19 10.39 11.60
N PRO A 127 -1.06 11.70 11.33
CA PRO A 127 -1.64 12.73 12.20
C PRO A 127 -3.17 12.65 12.35
N PRO A 128 -3.99 12.59 11.27
CA PRO A 128 -5.44 12.48 11.43
C PRO A 128 -5.87 11.14 12.07
N TYR A 129 -5.17 10.04 11.80
CA TYR A 129 -5.42 8.76 12.48
C TYR A 129 -5.19 8.88 14.00
N GLN A 130 -4.07 9.45 14.41
CA GLN A 130 -3.75 9.66 15.83
C GLN A 130 -4.75 10.58 16.52
N ALA A 131 -5.18 11.65 15.86
CA ALA A 131 -6.20 12.56 16.37
C ALA A 131 -7.55 11.86 16.57
N ALA A 132 -8.00 11.07 15.58
CA ALA A 132 -9.25 10.30 15.67
C ALA A 132 -9.20 9.27 16.81
N SER A 133 -8.09 8.53 16.92
CA SER A 133 -7.88 7.54 17.99
C SER A 133 -7.88 8.20 19.37
N ALA A 134 -7.25 9.37 19.52
CA ALA A 134 -7.24 10.12 20.78
C ALA A 134 -8.63 10.65 21.16
N SER A 135 -9.36 11.22 20.18
CA SER A 135 -10.76 11.68 20.35
C SER A 135 -11.68 10.54 20.81
N PHE A 136 -11.58 9.39 20.16
CA PHE A 136 -12.33 8.19 20.54
C PHE A 136 -12.00 7.74 21.97
N LYS A 137 -10.71 7.62 22.30
CA LYS A 137 -10.25 7.23 23.65
C LYS A 137 -10.75 8.20 24.73
N ALA A 138 -10.70 9.50 24.47
CA ALA A 138 -11.22 10.49 25.40
C ALA A 138 -12.73 10.30 25.66
N LYS A 139 -13.53 10.08 24.62
CA LYS A 139 -14.99 9.87 24.72
C LYS A 139 -15.37 8.62 25.51
N ILE A 140 -14.62 7.53 25.36
CA ILE A 140 -14.91 6.27 26.08
C ILE A 140 -14.26 6.22 27.48
N SER A 141 -13.25 7.05 27.76
CA SER A 141 -12.55 7.07 29.05
C SER A 141 -13.41 7.53 30.23
N THR A 142 -14.48 8.29 29.96
CA THR A 142 -15.43 8.79 30.95
C THR A 142 -16.61 7.83 31.17
N ALA A 143 -16.65 6.71 30.45
CA ALA A 143 -17.73 5.72 30.54
C ALA A 143 -17.63 4.90 31.83
N VAL A 144 -18.79 4.54 32.38
CA VAL A 144 -18.86 3.64 33.54
C VAL A 144 -18.36 2.25 33.13
N PRO A 145 -17.51 1.57 33.93
CA PRO A 145 -17.07 0.21 33.62
C PRO A 145 -18.26 -0.74 33.40
N GLY A 146 -18.28 -1.42 32.26
CA GLY A 146 -19.37 -2.31 31.85
C GLY A 146 -20.54 -1.61 31.13
N ASP A 147 -20.58 -0.28 31.10
CA ASP A 147 -21.51 0.49 30.28
C ASP A 147 -20.94 0.70 28.87
N THR A 148 -21.59 0.09 27.89
CA THR A 148 -21.17 0.14 26.47
C THR A 148 -21.85 1.28 25.70
N SER A 149 -22.73 2.06 26.31
CA SER A 149 -23.49 3.13 25.63
C SER A 149 -22.59 4.23 25.06
N ALA A 150 -21.57 4.66 25.82
CA ALA A 150 -20.58 5.63 25.37
C ALA A 150 -19.76 5.10 24.17
N PHE A 151 -19.43 3.80 24.19
CA PHE A 151 -18.77 3.13 23.07
C PHE A 151 -19.69 3.08 21.83
N GLN A 152 -20.94 2.64 21.99
CA GLN A 152 -21.91 2.57 20.89
C GLN A 152 -22.17 3.94 20.25
N ALA A 153 -22.17 5.01 21.06
CA ALA A 153 -22.32 6.38 20.58
C ALA A 153 -21.05 6.92 19.87
N ALA A 154 -19.85 6.55 20.35
CA ALA A 154 -18.59 7.09 19.83
C ALA A 154 -18.05 6.35 18.59
N SER A 155 -18.32 5.05 18.46
CA SER A 155 -17.76 4.21 17.39
C SER A 155 -18.11 4.66 15.96
N PRO A 156 -19.38 5.00 15.63
CA PRO A 156 -19.72 5.51 14.30
C PRO A 156 -18.97 6.79 13.94
N ALA A 157 -18.81 7.71 14.90
CA ALA A 157 -18.07 8.95 14.70
C ALA A 157 -16.59 8.69 14.45
N TYR A 158 -15.97 7.76 15.21
CA TYR A 158 -14.58 7.39 15.02
C TYR A 158 -14.33 6.78 13.63
N LEU A 159 -15.17 5.83 13.19
CA LEU A 159 -15.07 5.24 11.85
C LEU A 159 -15.31 6.28 10.75
N GLY A 160 -16.20 7.24 10.99
CA GLY A 160 -16.40 8.41 10.12
C GLY A 160 -15.15 9.29 9.99
N GLU A 161 -14.48 9.61 11.11
CA GLU A 161 -13.22 10.39 11.12
C GLU A 161 -12.11 9.65 10.36
N LEU A 162 -11.99 8.33 10.52
CA LEU A 162 -11.03 7.50 9.78
C LEU A 162 -11.32 7.48 8.28
N ASN A 163 -12.59 7.36 7.89
CA ASN A 163 -13.00 7.43 6.48
C ASN A 163 -12.65 8.79 5.85
N GLN A 164 -12.83 9.89 6.59
CA GLN A 164 -12.40 11.22 6.13
C GLN A 164 -10.88 11.31 5.98
N ALA A 165 -10.11 10.71 6.90
CA ALA A 165 -8.65 10.67 6.80
C ALA A 165 -8.20 9.92 5.54
N VAL A 166 -8.75 8.73 5.28
CA VAL A 166 -8.46 7.93 4.06
C VAL A 166 -8.87 8.70 2.80
N ALA A 167 -10.04 9.33 2.78
CA ALA A 167 -10.50 10.12 1.64
C ALA A 167 -9.58 11.31 1.34
N LYS A 168 -9.09 12.00 2.39
CA LYS A 168 -8.12 13.08 2.24
C LYS A 168 -6.79 12.56 1.69
N THR A 169 -6.28 11.44 2.21
CA THR A 169 -5.05 10.81 1.71
C THR A 169 -5.20 10.38 0.25
N ARG A 170 -6.37 9.86 -0.15
CA ARG A 170 -6.69 9.57 -1.56
C ARG A 170 -6.62 10.83 -2.44
N ALA A 171 -7.20 11.94 -1.99
CA ALA A 171 -7.13 13.20 -2.73
C ALA A 171 -5.68 13.69 -2.88
N THR A 172 -4.87 13.54 -1.83
CA THR A 172 -3.42 13.80 -1.88
C THR A 172 -2.73 12.91 -2.92
N ALA A 173 -2.96 11.59 -2.88
CA ALA A 173 -2.36 10.64 -3.82
C ALA A 173 -2.70 10.96 -5.29
N LEU A 174 -3.96 11.27 -5.58
CA LEU A 174 -4.41 11.68 -6.92
C LEU A 174 -3.69 12.95 -7.39
N ARG A 175 -3.58 13.96 -6.53
CA ARG A 175 -2.88 15.21 -6.81
C ARG A 175 -1.38 14.99 -7.06
N CYS A 176 -0.73 14.16 -6.24
CA CYS A 176 0.68 13.82 -6.38
C CYS A 176 0.96 13.12 -7.70
N ASN A 177 0.12 12.14 -8.07
CA ASN A 177 0.25 11.45 -9.35
C ASN A 177 0.03 12.38 -10.55
N ALA A 178 -0.93 13.31 -10.47
CA ALA A 178 -1.14 14.32 -11.51
C ALA A 178 0.06 15.26 -11.65
N GLY A 179 0.66 15.68 -10.52
CA GLY A 179 1.89 16.47 -10.48
C GLY A 179 3.06 15.74 -11.13
N TYR A 180 3.30 14.48 -10.74
CA TYR A 180 4.32 13.62 -11.32
C TYR A 180 4.12 13.46 -12.83
N SER A 181 2.91 13.10 -13.27
CA SER A 181 2.57 12.91 -14.69
C SER A 181 2.83 14.17 -15.52
N LYS A 182 2.56 15.36 -14.96
CA LYS A 182 2.84 16.64 -15.61
C LYS A 182 4.34 16.88 -15.76
N ARG A 183 5.13 16.68 -14.69
CA ARG A 183 6.59 16.81 -14.72
C ARG A 183 7.22 15.83 -15.71
N TYR A 184 6.77 14.58 -15.69
CA TYR A 184 7.15 13.53 -16.63
C TYR A 184 6.88 13.95 -18.08
N THR A 185 5.66 14.39 -18.40
CA THR A 185 5.29 14.78 -19.77
C THR A 185 6.13 15.96 -20.26
N ALA A 186 6.32 16.97 -19.41
CA ALA A 186 7.15 18.12 -19.72
C ALA A 186 8.62 17.73 -19.98
N HIS A 187 9.13 16.70 -19.29
CA HIS A 187 10.49 16.21 -19.46
C HIS A 187 10.64 15.33 -20.72
N VAL A 188 9.80 14.30 -20.87
CA VAL A 188 9.86 13.34 -21.98
C VAL A 188 9.60 13.99 -23.33
N SER A 189 8.80 15.07 -23.40
CA SER A 189 8.57 15.82 -24.65
C SER A 189 9.83 16.45 -25.25
N LYS A 190 10.89 16.64 -24.45
CA LYS A 190 12.18 17.19 -24.88
C LYS A 190 13.13 16.10 -25.43
N LEU A 191 12.83 14.82 -25.17
CA LEU A 191 13.64 13.69 -25.56
C LEU A 191 13.24 13.16 -26.94
N LYS A 192 14.20 12.54 -27.64
CA LYS A 192 14.02 11.97 -28.99
C LYS A 192 14.61 10.55 -29.06
N GLY A 193 14.21 9.79 -30.07
CA GLY A 193 14.78 8.47 -30.38
C GLY A 193 14.64 7.46 -29.24
N SER A 194 15.58 6.50 -29.19
CA SER A 194 15.59 5.43 -28.17
C SER A 194 15.71 5.96 -26.74
N MET A 195 16.29 7.14 -26.55
CA MET A 195 16.39 7.83 -25.26
C MET A 195 15.02 8.20 -24.69
N ARG A 196 14.12 8.71 -25.52
CA ARG A 196 12.74 9.00 -25.08
C ARG A 196 12.04 7.74 -24.60
N GLU A 197 12.21 6.65 -25.35
CA GLU A 197 11.60 5.36 -25.03
C GLU A 197 12.17 4.74 -23.76
N LEU A 198 13.49 4.86 -23.54
CA LEU A 198 14.15 4.35 -22.35
C LEU A 198 13.66 5.11 -21.10
N ILE A 199 13.64 6.43 -21.14
CA ILE A 199 13.12 7.25 -20.02
C ILE A 199 11.64 6.99 -19.79
N ALA A 200 10.85 6.79 -20.84
CA ALA A 200 9.45 6.44 -20.70
C ALA A 200 9.24 5.10 -19.98
N SER A 201 10.19 4.17 -20.09
CA SER A 201 10.15 2.90 -19.34
C SER A 201 10.64 3.06 -17.89
N GLN A 202 11.64 3.90 -17.64
CA GLN A 202 12.23 4.08 -16.30
C GLN A 202 11.40 4.99 -15.37
N ALA A 203 10.73 6.00 -15.94
CA ALA A 203 9.97 7.02 -15.20
C ALA A 203 8.45 6.93 -15.47
N ASP A 204 7.96 5.72 -15.67
CA ASP A 204 6.56 5.46 -16.04
C ASP A 204 5.57 6.01 -14.99
N PRO A 205 4.69 6.97 -15.35
CA PRO A 205 3.71 7.51 -14.43
C PRO A 205 2.75 6.47 -13.84
N GLU A 206 2.52 5.35 -14.53
CA GLU A 206 1.65 4.30 -14.00
C GLU A 206 2.31 3.59 -12.80
N VAL A 207 3.64 3.51 -12.75
CA VAL A 207 4.37 2.97 -11.59
C VAL A 207 4.14 3.88 -10.38
N SER A 208 4.34 5.20 -10.54
CA SER A 208 4.08 6.17 -9.47
C SER A 208 2.62 6.16 -9.00
N LYS A 209 1.68 6.01 -9.93
CA LYS A 209 0.25 5.88 -9.62
C LYS A 209 -0.02 4.66 -8.73
N LEU A 210 0.52 3.49 -9.11
CA LEU A 210 0.34 2.23 -8.41
C LEU A 210 1.04 2.22 -7.05
N GLU A 211 2.23 2.83 -6.92
CA GLU A 211 2.92 3.00 -5.63
C GLU A 211 2.09 3.85 -4.66
N ASN A 212 1.58 5.00 -5.12
CA ASN A 212 0.72 5.85 -4.31
C ASN A 212 -0.58 5.15 -3.89
N ALA A 213 -1.11 4.29 -4.76
CA ALA A 213 -2.28 3.46 -4.44
C ALA A 213 -1.93 2.37 -3.42
N GLU A 214 -0.79 1.69 -3.56
CA GLU A 214 -0.33 0.68 -2.61
C GLU A 214 -0.17 1.29 -1.20
N HIS A 215 0.40 2.49 -1.10
CA HIS A 215 0.48 3.22 0.18
C HIS A 215 -0.89 3.46 0.81
N LEU A 216 -1.88 3.89 0.01
CA LEU A 216 -3.24 4.13 0.48
C LEU A 216 -3.92 2.82 0.98
N TRP A 217 -3.76 1.71 0.25
CA TRP A 217 -4.28 0.41 0.67
C TRP A 217 -3.56 -0.14 1.91
N GLN A 218 -2.24 0.03 1.99
CA GLN A 218 -1.45 -0.33 3.17
C GLN A 218 -1.90 0.46 4.39
N ASP A 219 -2.16 1.76 4.25
CA ASP A 219 -2.68 2.60 5.31
C ASP A 219 -4.04 2.11 5.81
N ALA A 220 -4.97 1.83 4.90
CA ALA A 220 -6.29 1.32 5.25
C ALA A 220 -6.22 -0.05 5.96
N TYR A 221 -5.37 -0.96 5.48
CA TYR A 221 -5.12 -2.25 6.12
C TYR A 221 -4.53 -2.09 7.53
N THR A 222 -3.49 -1.26 7.68
CA THR A 222 -2.88 -0.98 8.99
C THR A 222 -3.88 -0.38 9.96
N ILE A 223 -4.68 0.60 9.52
CA ILE A 223 -5.72 1.22 10.34
C ILE A 223 -6.76 0.17 10.74
N CYS A 224 -7.26 -0.63 9.80
CA CYS A 224 -8.24 -1.68 10.10
C CYS A 224 -7.74 -2.64 11.17
N GLY A 225 -6.52 -3.18 11.00
CA GLY A 225 -5.93 -4.14 11.93
C GLY A 225 -5.68 -3.58 13.33
N ARG A 226 -5.57 -2.25 13.48
CA ARG A 226 -5.48 -1.58 14.78
C ARG A 226 -6.84 -1.24 15.38
N VAL A 227 -7.78 -0.80 14.55
CA VAL A 227 -9.10 -0.35 14.97
C VAL A 227 -10.00 -1.52 15.37
N GLN A 228 -9.96 -2.62 14.63
CA GLN A 228 -10.77 -3.81 14.91
C GLN A 228 -10.57 -4.34 16.35
N PRO A 229 -9.34 -4.55 16.87
CA PRO A 229 -9.14 -4.95 18.26
C PRO A 229 -9.47 -3.82 19.25
N GLU A 230 -9.16 -2.55 18.94
CA GLU A 230 -9.53 -1.42 19.81
C GLU A 230 -11.06 -1.36 20.04
N LEU A 231 -11.85 -1.52 18.98
CA LEU A 231 -13.30 -1.51 19.07
C LEU A 231 -13.86 -2.78 19.74
N SER A 232 -13.26 -3.94 19.49
CA SER A 232 -13.68 -5.20 20.12
C SER A 232 -13.42 -5.21 21.64
N MET A 233 -12.29 -4.64 22.09
CA MET A 233 -11.99 -4.52 23.52
C MET A 233 -12.93 -3.52 24.21
N ALA A 234 -13.20 -2.38 23.59
CA ALA A 234 -14.11 -1.38 24.13
C ALA A 234 -15.56 -1.90 24.23
N ALA A 235 -16.01 -2.71 23.26
CA ALA A 235 -17.33 -3.33 23.25
C ALA A 235 -17.58 -4.30 24.42
N THR A 236 -16.53 -4.90 24.98
CA THR A 236 -16.65 -5.88 26.09
C THR A 236 -16.49 -5.24 27.47
N GLY A 237 -16.40 -3.91 27.56
CA GLY A 237 -16.17 -3.20 28.82
C GLY A 237 -14.74 -3.36 29.36
N GLY A 238 -13.80 -3.83 28.52
CA GLY A 238 -12.40 -4.05 28.85
C GLY A 238 -11.59 -2.77 28.98
N SER A 239 -11.93 -1.91 29.94
CA SER A 239 -11.16 -0.70 30.26
C SER A 239 -9.99 -0.98 31.21
N ARG A 240 -9.11 -1.94 30.88
CA ARG A 240 -7.82 -2.10 31.58
C ARG A 240 -6.65 -1.91 30.63
N SER A 241 -5.99 -0.76 30.80
CA SER A 241 -4.67 -0.36 30.29
C SER A 241 -4.60 0.10 28.83
N TYR A 242 -5.14 1.30 28.57
CA TYR A 242 -4.71 2.15 27.45
C TYR A 242 -3.34 2.83 27.68
N SER A 243 -2.67 2.53 28.79
CA SER A 243 -1.31 3.00 29.12
C SER A 243 -0.30 1.85 29.01
N GLY A 244 0.40 1.76 27.88
CA GLY A 244 1.69 1.06 27.79
C GLY A 244 1.68 -0.29 27.08
N ARG A 245 2.16 -0.27 25.82
CA ARG A 245 2.56 -1.38 24.94
C ARG A 245 1.47 -2.40 24.59
N PRO A 246 1.32 -2.76 23.29
CA PRO A 246 0.49 -3.90 22.92
C PRO A 246 1.13 -5.16 23.48
N ARG A 247 0.57 -5.75 24.54
CA ARG A 247 0.63 -7.20 24.67
C ARG A 247 -0.32 -7.72 23.61
N ALA A 248 0.23 -8.26 22.52
CA ALA A 248 -0.51 -9.18 21.68
C ALA A 248 -1.31 -10.14 22.60
N PRO A 249 -2.55 -10.53 22.26
CA PRO A 249 -3.22 -11.62 22.94
C PRO A 249 -2.38 -12.88 22.67
N GLY A 250 -1.42 -13.09 23.55
CA GLY A 250 -0.44 -14.16 23.43
C GLY A 250 -1.18 -15.46 23.67
N VAL A 251 -0.96 -16.39 22.75
CA VAL A 251 -1.28 -17.81 22.79
C VAL A 251 -1.10 -18.45 24.19
N ALA A 252 -0.26 -17.88 25.06
CA ALA A 252 -0.12 -18.26 26.47
C ALA A 252 -1.43 -18.25 27.28
N GLY A 253 -2.30 -17.24 27.13
CA GLY A 253 -3.55 -17.17 27.92
C GLY A 253 -4.59 -18.21 27.50
N MET A 254 -4.59 -18.58 26.21
CA MET A 254 -5.43 -19.68 25.71
C MET A 254 -4.87 -21.05 26.11
N VAL A 255 -3.55 -21.20 26.21
CA VAL A 255 -2.91 -22.44 26.69
C VAL A 255 -3.15 -22.65 28.19
N ASP A 256 -3.08 -21.60 29.01
CA ASP A 256 -3.35 -21.72 30.45
C ASP A 256 -4.85 -21.97 30.72
N SER A 257 -5.74 -21.32 29.97
CA SER A 257 -7.18 -21.59 30.03
C SER A 257 -7.54 -23.00 29.51
N ALA A 258 -6.82 -23.50 28.49
CA ALA A 258 -6.99 -24.85 27.97
C ALA A 258 -6.49 -25.91 28.97
N LYS A 259 -5.35 -25.69 29.64
CA LYS A 259 -4.82 -26.54 30.72
C LYS A 259 -5.78 -26.64 31.90
N ASP A 260 -6.42 -25.54 32.29
CA ASP A 260 -7.34 -25.52 33.42
C ASP A 260 -8.75 -26.04 33.10
N SER A 261 -9.08 -26.19 31.82
CA SER A 261 -10.32 -26.82 31.37
C SER A 261 -10.36 -28.32 31.71
N ALA A 262 -11.57 -28.88 31.84
CA ALA A 262 -11.77 -30.31 32.10
C ALA A 262 -11.10 -31.19 31.02
N VAL A 263 -11.02 -30.71 29.78
CA VAL A 263 -10.36 -31.38 28.66
C VAL A 263 -8.83 -31.32 28.82
N GLY A 264 -8.27 -30.17 29.20
CA GLY A 264 -6.83 -30.02 29.46
C GLY A 264 -6.34 -30.91 30.59
N LYS A 265 -7.08 -30.98 31.70
CA LYS A 265 -6.76 -31.87 32.83
C LYS A 265 -6.84 -33.36 32.46
N ALA A 266 -7.76 -33.73 31.56
CA ALA A 266 -7.85 -35.10 31.07
C ALA A 266 -6.67 -35.47 30.16
N VAL A 267 -6.23 -34.55 29.30
CA VAL A 267 -5.06 -34.73 28.42
C VAL A 267 -3.76 -34.78 29.23
N ASP A 268 -3.59 -33.92 30.23
CA ASP A 268 -2.39 -33.89 31.08
C ASP A 268 -2.25 -35.15 31.95
N LYS A 269 -3.39 -35.68 32.44
CA LYS A 269 -3.44 -36.96 33.16
C LYS A 269 -3.13 -38.16 32.24
N ALA A 270 -3.54 -38.10 30.97
CA ALA A 270 -3.21 -39.13 29.99
C ALA A 270 -1.71 -39.09 29.62
N PHE A 271 -1.14 -37.90 29.38
CA PHE A 271 0.28 -37.73 29.04
C PHE A 271 1.22 -38.05 30.20
N GLY A 272 0.88 -37.63 31.42
CA GLY A 272 1.67 -37.96 32.63
C GLY A 272 1.73 -39.45 32.94
N SER A 273 0.74 -40.23 32.49
CA SER A 273 0.72 -41.70 32.62
C SER A 273 1.51 -42.43 31.52
N LEU A 274 1.67 -41.80 30.35
CA LEU A 274 2.33 -42.40 29.18
C LEU A 274 3.84 -42.12 29.14
N PHE A 275 4.31 -41.01 29.72
CA PHE A 275 5.69 -40.57 29.56
C PHE A 275 6.49 -40.31 30.86
N GLY A 276 5.91 -40.55 32.04
CA GLY A 276 6.63 -40.63 33.32
C GLY A 276 7.70 -39.56 33.57
N ARG A 277 7.29 -38.42 34.16
CA ARG A 277 8.10 -37.26 34.63
C ARG A 277 9.17 -36.72 33.68
#